data_AF-A0A9W9WP82-F1
#
_entry.id   AF-A0A9W9WP82-F1
#
_cell.length_a   1.000
_cell.length_b   1.000
_cell.length_c   1.000
_cell.angle_alpha   90.00
_cell.angle_beta   90.00
_cell.angle_gamma   90.00
#
_symmetry.space_group_name_H-M   'P 1'
#
loop_
_entity.id
_entity.type
_entity.pdbx_description
1 polymer ?
#
loop_
_entity_poly.entity_id
_entity_poly.type
_entity_poly.pdbx_seq_one_letter_code
_entity_poly.pdbx_strand_id
1 'polypeptide(L)'
;MAEVAGLVLGGIPLAIWALEKYIEPLEDYHRYHRSIESFRADLIVQNRHLQTTFCSIGLDREPSMEELRECFETKFSSISRELMSIVQRMDDVTAGLMKNLDIDVNGKPDTLPDRAQWEWRRVKHALSASKRKKVIEDLRNWNKDLERCVEKPEVPAEDDSGKVRDLKRRFNIQRSDSIRNCLSSLHRALESGFCCACSPPHQAAIDLDWAAYESDTAKPLKVAVSYGTISHLPGSWRKLQVTSCAPRKMVSSVPRLPSPSPPPARALSPPRSFLGIKFRPRSRTPSPLPTPSDSSLASTAVSTPESTEISNLCAIVGAECNPWTLAGFLKDPDMDQDRQFSFDHSKTDVCKIIKAVPLKSLLSSQQSAQQQSPYTSLSLKQRLGIAASTAWSVLHLSGSPWLGNHWDEKQAIIFLESMQGKREVLSRNPCASCVFPSPTTPAEPPTNEFSHIIPNRTVFALGILLIELCINKSFAEIRQTNGSAIPASLLDDYQTAVIMLDEVYRTAGDSYGDATTRNSTTL
;
A
#
# COMPACT_ATOMS: atom_id res chain seq x y z
N MET A 1 16.69 7.27 -48.87
CA MET A 1 15.88 6.13 -48.39
C MET A 1 15.56 6.46 -46.94
N ALA A 2 14.39 7.08 -46.71
CA ALA A 2 14.00 7.54 -45.38
C ALA A 2 13.66 6.33 -44.52
N GLU A 3 14.18 6.34 -43.31
CA GLU A 3 14.13 5.28 -42.30
C GLU A 3 12.67 4.88 -42.02
N VAL A 4 12.43 3.56 -42.00
CA VAL A 4 11.20 2.94 -41.50
C VAL A 4 11.25 3.00 -39.96
N ALA A 5 11.24 4.21 -39.42
CA ALA A 5 11.28 4.46 -37.99
C ALA A 5 9.87 4.26 -37.40
N GLY A 6 9.68 3.17 -36.67
CA GLY A 6 8.63 3.00 -35.65
C GLY A 6 7.20 3.24 -36.11
N LEU A 7 6.75 2.53 -37.15
CA LEU A 7 5.42 2.75 -37.71
C LEU A 7 4.30 2.42 -36.72
N VAL A 8 4.53 1.58 -35.72
CA VAL A 8 3.62 1.32 -34.59
C VAL A 8 3.55 2.51 -33.63
N LEU A 9 4.67 3.20 -33.43
CA LEU A 9 4.83 4.31 -32.49
C LEU A 9 4.15 5.58 -33.02
N GLY A 10 4.31 5.87 -34.32
CA GLY A 10 3.64 7.01 -34.97
C GLY A 10 2.34 6.66 -35.71
N GLY A 11 2.20 5.43 -36.21
CA GLY A 11 1.10 5.05 -37.10
C GLY A 11 -0.22 4.73 -36.39
N ILE A 12 -0.19 4.22 -35.15
CA ILE A 12 -1.44 4.04 -34.38
C ILE A 12 -2.08 5.41 -34.07
N PRO A 13 -1.35 6.42 -33.57
CA PRO A 13 -1.87 7.78 -33.42
C PRO A 13 -2.44 8.35 -34.74
N LEU A 14 -1.73 8.19 -35.86
CA LEU A 14 -2.20 8.66 -37.17
C LEU A 14 -3.49 7.94 -37.62
N ALA A 15 -3.59 6.64 -37.40
CA ALA A 15 -4.79 5.87 -37.69
C ALA A 15 -5.98 6.31 -36.83
N ILE A 16 -5.76 6.61 -35.54
CA ILE A 16 -6.80 7.16 -34.64
C ILE A 16 -7.29 8.51 -35.17
N TRP A 17 -6.38 9.41 -35.52
CA TRP A 17 -6.71 10.72 -36.07
C TRP A 17 -7.50 10.61 -37.38
N ALA A 18 -7.09 9.74 -38.30
CA ALA A 18 -7.81 9.55 -39.56
C ALA A 18 -9.21 8.98 -39.35
N LEU A 19 -9.38 8.04 -38.41
CA LEU A 19 -10.69 7.51 -38.07
C LEU A 19 -11.62 8.61 -37.52
N GLU A 20 -11.11 9.59 -36.76
CA GLU A 20 -11.90 10.76 -36.34
C GLU A 20 -12.40 11.55 -37.54
N LYS A 21 -11.52 11.81 -38.52
CA LYS A 21 -11.88 12.54 -39.74
C LYS A 21 -12.88 11.79 -40.62
N TYR A 22 -12.84 10.47 -40.63
CA TYR A 22 -13.84 9.66 -41.32
C TYR A 22 -15.18 9.55 -40.56
N ILE A 23 -15.23 9.84 -39.26
CA ILE A 23 -16.48 9.80 -38.48
C ILE A 23 -17.35 11.04 -38.76
N GLU A 24 -16.75 12.23 -38.91
CA GLU A 24 -17.46 13.51 -39.12
C GLU A 24 -18.54 13.46 -40.23
N PRO A 25 -18.32 12.83 -41.41
CA PRO A 25 -19.32 12.77 -42.49
C PRO A 25 -20.37 11.64 -42.37
N LEU A 26 -20.36 10.85 -41.28
CA LEU A 26 -21.13 9.60 -41.17
C LEU A 26 -22.26 9.63 -40.13
N GLU A 27 -22.60 10.80 -39.60
CA GLU A 27 -23.65 10.97 -38.59
C GLU A 27 -24.99 10.33 -39.03
N ASP A 28 -25.30 10.37 -40.33
CA ASP A 28 -26.51 9.76 -40.93
C ASP A 28 -26.58 8.22 -40.84
N TYR A 29 -25.47 7.54 -40.56
CA TYR A 29 -25.37 6.07 -40.55
C TYR A 29 -25.02 5.52 -39.15
N HIS A 30 -25.95 5.63 -38.20
CA HIS A 30 -25.73 5.34 -36.78
C HIS A 30 -25.09 3.98 -36.45
N ARG A 31 -25.43 2.90 -37.17
CA ARG A 31 -24.83 1.56 -36.94
C ARG A 31 -23.34 1.55 -37.28
N TYR A 32 -22.95 2.27 -38.33
CA TYR A 32 -21.56 2.33 -38.79
C TYR A 32 -20.76 3.30 -37.95
N HIS A 33 -21.32 4.46 -37.62
CA HIS A 33 -20.75 5.41 -36.66
C HIS A 33 -20.31 4.69 -35.38
N ARG A 34 -21.23 3.99 -34.72
CA ARG A 34 -20.94 3.21 -33.50
C ARG A 34 -19.82 2.18 -33.70
N SER A 35 -19.78 1.50 -34.85
CA SER A 35 -18.75 0.48 -35.08
C SER A 35 -17.36 1.07 -35.31
N ILE A 36 -17.26 2.28 -35.87
CA ILE A 36 -15.99 2.95 -36.12
C ILE A 36 -15.51 3.66 -34.86
N GLU A 37 -16.42 4.26 -34.09
CA GLU A 37 -16.11 4.75 -32.75
C GLU A 37 -15.57 3.64 -31.84
N SER A 38 -16.21 2.46 -31.85
CA SER A 38 -15.71 1.30 -31.09
C SER A 38 -14.31 0.89 -31.54
N PHE A 39 -14.06 0.86 -32.85
CA PHE A 39 -12.73 0.51 -33.37
C PHE A 39 -11.67 1.56 -33.01
N ARG A 40 -12.01 2.84 -33.08
CA ARG A 40 -11.14 3.94 -32.63
C ARG A 40 -10.85 3.83 -31.13
N ALA A 41 -11.86 3.59 -30.31
CA ALA A 41 -11.70 3.42 -28.87
C ALA A 41 -10.78 2.23 -28.54
N ASP A 42 -10.95 1.10 -29.24
CA ASP A 42 -10.09 -0.07 -29.08
C ASP A 42 -8.63 0.24 -29.45
N LEU A 43 -8.38 0.99 -30.54
CA LEU A 43 -7.03 1.44 -30.92
C LEU A 43 -6.42 2.38 -29.88
N ILE A 44 -7.19 3.32 -29.32
CA ILE A 44 -6.73 4.20 -28.24
C ILE A 44 -6.27 3.37 -27.03
N VAL A 45 -7.04 2.33 -26.67
CA VAL A 45 -6.68 1.42 -25.57
C VAL A 45 -5.40 0.67 -25.90
N GLN A 46 -5.25 0.14 -27.12
CA GLN A 46 -4.02 -0.56 -27.52
C GLN A 46 -2.79 0.36 -27.56
N ASN A 47 -2.96 1.61 -27.99
CA ASN A 47 -1.88 2.59 -27.97
C ASN A 47 -1.44 2.92 -26.54
N ARG A 48 -2.41 3.15 -25.64
CA ARG A 48 -2.11 3.42 -24.22
C ARG A 48 -1.43 2.24 -23.53
N HIS A 49 -1.84 1.01 -23.86
CA HIS A 49 -1.18 -0.18 -23.32
C HIS A 49 0.29 -0.18 -23.72
N LEU A 50 0.60 -0.01 -25.01
CA LEU A 50 1.97 0.05 -25.51
C LEU A 50 2.80 1.16 -24.82
N GLN A 51 2.25 2.37 -24.74
CA GLN A 51 2.91 3.50 -24.06
C GLN A 51 3.16 3.20 -22.57
N THR A 52 2.23 2.55 -21.89
CA THR A 52 2.39 2.15 -20.48
C THR A 52 3.51 1.14 -20.32
N THR A 53 3.60 0.16 -21.22
CA THR A 53 4.69 -0.83 -21.25
C THR A 53 6.05 -0.15 -21.44
N PHE A 54 6.16 0.84 -22.33
CA PHE A 54 7.40 1.61 -22.51
C PHE A 54 7.78 2.44 -21.29
N CYS A 55 6.81 3.12 -20.67
CA CYS A 55 7.07 3.85 -19.44
C CYS A 55 7.52 2.92 -18.30
N SER A 56 6.98 1.70 -18.23
CA SER A 56 7.38 0.72 -17.20
C SER A 56 8.85 0.29 -17.30
N ILE A 57 9.45 0.38 -18.49
CA ILE A 57 10.87 0.10 -18.72
C ILE A 57 11.73 1.38 -18.76
N GLY A 58 11.17 2.53 -18.37
CA GLY A 58 11.88 3.81 -18.28
C GLY A 58 12.13 4.49 -19.63
N LEU A 59 11.29 4.24 -20.64
CA LEU A 59 11.28 4.99 -21.90
C LEU A 59 10.17 6.06 -21.89
N ASP A 60 10.35 7.08 -22.72
CA ASP A 60 9.29 8.05 -23.01
C ASP A 60 8.08 7.39 -23.68
N ARG A 61 6.96 8.11 -23.76
CA ARG A 61 5.71 7.58 -24.35
C ARG A 61 5.84 7.26 -25.84
N GLU A 62 6.73 7.94 -26.53
CA GLU A 62 7.00 7.78 -27.96
C GLU A 62 8.52 7.71 -28.16
N PRO A 63 9.16 6.59 -27.79
CA PRO A 63 10.60 6.43 -27.96
C PRO A 63 10.93 6.29 -29.45
N SER A 64 12.13 6.69 -29.87
CA SER A 64 12.67 6.31 -31.17
C SER A 64 12.97 4.80 -31.24
N MET A 65 13.06 4.26 -32.45
CA MET A 65 13.42 2.85 -32.64
C MET A 65 14.84 2.56 -32.13
N GLU A 66 15.72 3.56 -32.21
CA GLU A 66 17.09 3.52 -31.72
C GLU A 66 17.12 3.46 -30.19
N GLU A 67 16.39 4.33 -29.50
CA GLU A 67 16.27 4.30 -28.02
C GLU A 67 15.66 3.00 -27.52
N LEU A 68 14.65 2.49 -28.22
CA LEU A 68 13.99 1.24 -27.87
C LEU A 68 14.93 0.04 -28.05
N ARG A 69 15.71 0.01 -29.14
CA ARG A 69 16.74 -1.00 -29.38
C ARG A 69 17.82 -0.96 -28.29
N GLU A 70 18.37 0.22 -28.01
CA GLU A 70 19.40 0.40 -26.98
C GLU A 70 18.88 -0.06 -25.61
N CYS A 71 17.65 0.30 -25.26
CA CYS A 71 17.00 -0.14 -24.02
C CYS A 71 16.86 -1.67 -23.95
N PHE A 72 16.45 -2.34 -25.03
CA PHE A 72 16.33 -3.79 -25.05
C PHE A 72 17.68 -4.50 -25.00
N GLU A 73 18.70 -3.98 -25.68
CA GLU A 73 20.05 -4.56 -25.65
C GLU A 73 20.73 -4.37 -24.30
N THR A 74 20.49 -3.25 -23.62
CA THR A 74 21.07 -2.95 -22.30
C THR A 74 20.33 -3.66 -21.15
N LYS A 75 18.99 -3.58 -21.10
CA LYS A 75 18.19 -4.11 -19.98
C LYS A 75 17.76 -5.56 -20.15
N PHE A 76 17.66 -6.05 -21.40
CA PHE A 76 17.08 -7.34 -21.74
C PHE A 76 17.93 -8.11 -22.77
N SER A 77 19.26 -8.07 -22.63
CA SER A 77 20.23 -8.61 -23.60
C SER A 77 19.97 -10.06 -24.06
N SER A 78 19.40 -10.90 -23.20
CA SER A 78 19.10 -12.31 -23.50
C SER A 78 17.89 -12.54 -24.39
N ILE A 79 16.95 -11.58 -24.44
CA ILE A 79 15.67 -11.67 -25.17
C ILE A 79 15.44 -10.49 -26.11
N SER A 80 16.46 -9.64 -26.30
CA SER A 80 16.36 -8.39 -27.07
C SER A 80 15.89 -8.63 -28.51
N ARG A 81 16.35 -9.71 -29.13
CA ARG A 81 15.96 -10.10 -30.50
C ARG A 81 14.48 -10.49 -30.59
N GLU A 82 14.00 -11.23 -29.60
CA GLU A 82 12.61 -11.66 -29.51
C GLU A 82 11.69 -10.45 -29.25
N LEU A 83 12.09 -9.54 -28.37
CA LEU A 83 11.39 -8.28 -28.11
C LEU A 83 11.30 -7.40 -29.37
N MET A 84 12.42 -7.23 -30.09
CA MET A 84 12.42 -6.50 -31.36
C MET A 84 11.54 -7.16 -32.41
N SER A 85 11.48 -8.50 -32.44
CA SER A 85 10.57 -9.23 -33.33
C SER A 85 9.09 -8.97 -33.00
N ILE A 86 8.73 -8.77 -31.73
CA ILE A 86 7.35 -8.44 -31.34
C ILE A 86 7.00 -7.03 -31.84
N VAL A 87 7.88 -6.06 -31.62
CA VAL A 87 7.67 -4.68 -32.10
C VAL A 87 7.54 -4.64 -33.63
N GLN A 88 8.37 -5.38 -34.36
CA GLN A 88 8.27 -5.47 -35.82
C GLN A 88 6.94 -6.08 -36.29
N ARG A 89 6.41 -7.08 -35.57
CA ARG A 89 5.07 -7.64 -35.89
C ARG A 89 3.96 -6.61 -35.70
N MET A 90 4.09 -5.74 -34.71
CA MET A 90 3.15 -4.64 -34.49
C MET A 90 3.27 -3.57 -35.57
N ASP A 91 4.49 -3.26 -36.03
CA ASP A 91 4.73 -2.39 -37.18
C ASP A 91 4.02 -2.93 -38.43
N ASP A 92 4.13 -4.23 -38.72
CA ASP A 92 3.48 -4.86 -39.88
C ASP A 92 1.95 -4.74 -39.82
N VAL A 93 1.36 -4.97 -38.64
CA VAL A 93 -0.09 -4.81 -38.42
C VAL A 93 -0.50 -3.35 -38.62
N THR A 94 0.29 -2.40 -38.10
CA THR A 94 0.01 -0.96 -38.20
C THR A 94 0.19 -0.46 -39.64
N ALA A 95 1.20 -0.91 -40.37
CA ALA A 95 1.38 -0.63 -41.79
C ALA A 95 0.18 -1.14 -42.62
N GLY A 96 -0.31 -2.35 -42.30
CA GLY A 96 -1.52 -2.90 -42.90
C GLY A 96 -2.76 -2.05 -42.61
N LEU A 97 -2.89 -1.52 -41.40
CA LEU A 97 -3.97 -0.61 -41.00
C LEU A 97 -3.90 0.72 -41.77
N MET A 98 -2.74 1.37 -41.79
CA MET A 98 -2.49 2.63 -42.49
C MET A 98 -2.81 2.52 -43.98
N LYS A 99 -2.36 1.43 -44.62
CA LYS A 99 -2.69 1.12 -46.02
C LYS A 99 -4.20 0.95 -46.26
N ASN A 100 -4.92 0.34 -45.32
CA ASN A 100 -6.38 0.19 -45.44
C ASN A 100 -7.14 1.51 -45.22
N LEU A 101 -6.53 2.47 -44.53
CA LEU A 101 -7.08 3.80 -44.29
C LEU A 101 -6.68 4.83 -45.36
N ASP A 102 -5.79 4.47 -46.29
CA ASP A 102 -5.28 5.33 -47.38
C ASP A 102 -4.56 6.59 -46.83
N ILE A 103 -3.79 6.42 -45.75
CA ILE A 103 -3.05 7.50 -45.07
C ILE A 103 -1.56 7.36 -45.41
N ASP A 104 -0.93 8.42 -45.95
CA ASP A 104 0.52 8.49 -46.11
C ASP A 104 1.23 8.72 -44.76
N VAL A 105 2.51 8.40 -44.67
CA VAL A 105 3.37 8.56 -43.48
C VAL A 105 3.39 10.02 -42.96
N ASN A 106 2.99 10.98 -43.80
CA ASN A 106 2.82 12.40 -43.46
C ASN A 106 1.44 12.77 -42.88
N GLY A 107 0.55 11.80 -42.62
CA GLY A 107 -0.78 12.03 -42.06
C GLY A 107 -1.79 12.70 -42.99
N LYS A 108 -1.47 12.85 -44.29
CA LYS A 108 -2.40 13.37 -45.30
C LYS A 108 -3.10 12.22 -46.03
N PRO A 109 -4.42 12.31 -46.28
CA PRO A 109 -5.08 11.47 -47.27
C PRO A 109 -4.45 11.75 -48.65
N ASP A 110 -4.21 10.73 -49.45
CA ASP A 110 -3.54 10.86 -50.76
C ASP A 110 -4.31 11.71 -51.78
N THR A 111 -5.59 12.08 -51.54
CA THR A 111 -6.40 12.89 -52.46
C THR A 111 -7.39 13.88 -51.78
N LEU A 112 -7.76 14.93 -52.53
CA LEU A 112 -8.48 16.16 -52.14
C LEU A 112 -9.85 16.00 -51.42
N PRO A 113 -10.30 17.03 -50.66
CA PRO A 113 -11.35 16.93 -49.61
C PRO A 113 -12.79 16.64 -50.07
N ASP A 114 -13.15 16.93 -51.32
CA ASP A 114 -14.56 16.95 -51.77
C ASP A 114 -15.15 15.55 -52.08
N ARG A 115 -14.50 14.50 -51.57
CA ARG A 115 -14.80 13.09 -51.91
C ARG A 115 -14.97 12.16 -50.70
N ALA A 116 -15.04 12.69 -49.49
CA ALA A 116 -15.08 11.92 -48.24
C ALA A 116 -16.14 10.80 -48.22
N GLN A 117 -17.31 11.02 -48.84
CA GLN A 117 -18.40 10.03 -48.89
C GLN A 117 -18.10 8.83 -49.84
N TRP A 118 -17.32 9.06 -50.89
CA TRP A 118 -16.86 8.01 -51.84
C TRP A 118 -15.61 7.30 -51.32
N GLU A 119 -14.70 8.05 -50.70
CA GLU A 119 -13.51 7.51 -50.04
C GLU A 119 -13.88 6.64 -48.85
N TRP A 120 -14.91 7.03 -48.09
CA TRP A 120 -15.42 6.18 -47.02
C TRP A 120 -15.96 4.84 -47.53
N ARG A 121 -16.61 4.78 -48.69
CA ARG A 121 -17.06 3.48 -49.24
C ARG A 121 -15.87 2.57 -49.51
N ARG A 122 -14.75 3.11 -50.00
CA ARG A 122 -13.50 2.34 -50.20
C ARG A 122 -12.93 1.89 -48.86
N VAL A 123 -12.77 2.78 -47.89
CA VAL A 123 -12.25 2.48 -46.54
C VAL A 123 -13.13 1.47 -45.81
N LYS A 124 -14.46 1.58 -45.92
CA LYS A 124 -15.43 0.63 -45.38
C LYS A 124 -15.24 -0.79 -45.92
N HIS A 125 -14.97 -0.93 -47.22
CA HIS A 125 -14.66 -2.23 -47.83
C HIS A 125 -13.26 -2.73 -47.43
N ALA A 126 -12.28 -1.83 -47.36
CA ALA A 126 -10.92 -2.15 -46.94
C ALA A 126 -10.86 -2.60 -45.47
N LEU A 127 -11.65 -1.98 -44.59
CA LEU A 127 -11.77 -2.27 -43.15
C LEU A 127 -13.11 -2.96 -42.84
N SER A 128 -13.31 -4.17 -43.34
CA SER A 128 -14.48 -4.97 -42.96
C SER A 128 -14.51 -5.24 -41.45
N ALA A 129 -15.68 -5.61 -40.91
CA ALA A 129 -15.81 -5.91 -39.47
C ALA A 129 -14.84 -7.03 -39.01
N SER A 130 -14.58 -8.02 -39.86
CA SER A 130 -13.60 -9.08 -39.60
C SER A 130 -12.17 -8.54 -39.53
N LYS A 131 -11.80 -7.68 -40.49
CA LYS A 131 -10.46 -7.06 -40.51
C LYS A 131 -10.22 -6.15 -39.31
N ARG A 132 -11.19 -5.30 -38.94
CA ARG A 132 -11.09 -4.46 -37.74
C ARG A 132 -10.86 -5.30 -36.48
N LYS A 133 -11.65 -6.36 -36.29
CA LYS A 133 -11.47 -7.29 -35.16
C LYS A 133 -10.09 -7.94 -35.18
N LYS A 134 -9.61 -8.37 -36.35
CA LYS A 134 -8.28 -8.98 -36.49
C LYS A 134 -7.17 -8.01 -36.10
N VAL A 135 -7.21 -6.76 -36.56
CA VAL A 135 -6.21 -5.73 -36.20
C VAL A 135 -6.17 -5.53 -34.68
N ILE A 136 -7.33 -5.37 -34.03
CA ILE A 136 -7.37 -5.21 -32.57
C ILE A 136 -6.85 -6.44 -31.83
N GLU A 137 -7.23 -7.63 -32.29
CA GLU A 137 -6.80 -8.88 -31.64
C GLU A 137 -5.30 -9.11 -31.80
N ASP A 138 -4.74 -8.87 -33.00
CA ASP A 138 -3.30 -8.97 -33.25
C ASP A 138 -2.54 -7.96 -32.38
N LEU A 139 -2.94 -6.67 -32.35
CA LEU A 139 -2.31 -5.65 -31.50
C LEU A 139 -2.39 -6.00 -30.01
N ARG A 140 -3.54 -6.51 -29.56
CA ARG A 140 -3.73 -6.94 -28.16
C ARG A 140 -2.82 -8.10 -27.79
N ASN A 141 -2.65 -9.08 -28.68
CA ASN A 141 -1.79 -10.22 -28.43
C ASN A 141 -0.33 -9.81 -28.36
N TRP A 142 0.14 -8.99 -29.30
CA TRP A 142 1.51 -8.50 -29.28
C TRP A 142 1.81 -7.56 -28.11
N ASN A 143 0.88 -6.68 -27.74
CA ASN A 143 1.01 -5.85 -26.52
C ASN A 143 1.16 -6.70 -25.26
N LYS A 144 0.33 -7.75 -25.11
CA LYS A 144 0.41 -8.67 -23.97
C LYS A 144 1.68 -9.50 -23.95
N ASP A 145 2.16 -9.93 -25.12
CA ASP A 145 3.40 -10.69 -25.21
C ASP A 145 4.60 -9.79 -24.90
N LEU A 146 4.60 -8.55 -25.40
CA LEU A 146 5.61 -7.54 -25.08
C LEU A 146 5.64 -7.25 -23.57
N GLU A 147 4.47 -6.94 -22.99
CA GLU A 147 4.29 -6.72 -21.55
C GLU A 147 4.83 -7.90 -20.75
N ARG A 148 4.43 -9.14 -21.06
CA ARG A 148 4.90 -10.34 -20.34
C ARG A 148 6.43 -10.52 -20.41
N CYS A 149 7.04 -10.14 -21.53
CA CYS A 149 8.48 -10.28 -21.69
C CYS A 149 9.28 -9.20 -20.93
N VAL A 150 8.73 -7.99 -20.78
CA VAL A 150 9.42 -6.87 -20.12
C VAL A 150 9.04 -6.69 -18.65
N GLU A 151 7.84 -7.12 -18.27
CA GLU A 151 7.34 -7.06 -16.90
C GLU A 151 8.11 -8.08 -16.06
N LYS A 152 9.09 -7.60 -15.30
CA LYS A 152 9.71 -8.40 -14.24
C LYS A 152 8.60 -8.74 -13.25
N PRO A 153 8.30 -10.03 -12.99
CA PRO A 153 7.28 -10.37 -12.02
C PRO A 153 7.66 -9.73 -10.67
N GLU A 154 6.69 -9.07 -10.02
CA GLU A 154 6.85 -8.38 -8.74
C GLU A 154 7.42 -9.30 -7.64
N VAL A 155 7.37 -10.62 -7.85
CA VAL A 155 8.05 -11.64 -7.06
C VAL A 155 8.68 -12.63 -8.05
N PRO A 156 9.99 -12.93 -7.98
CA PRO A 156 10.61 -13.94 -8.82
C PRO A 156 9.93 -15.29 -8.60
N ALA A 157 9.94 -16.17 -9.61
CA ALA A 157 9.33 -17.49 -9.49
C ALA A 157 9.91 -18.32 -8.32
N GLU A 158 11.17 -18.07 -7.94
CA GLU A 158 11.85 -18.75 -6.84
C GLU A 158 11.35 -18.32 -5.44
N ASP A 159 10.75 -17.14 -5.34
CA ASP A 159 10.17 -16.60 -4.10
C ASP A 159 8.67 -16.82 -3.98
N ASP A 160 8.03 -17.48 -4.95
CA ASP A 160 6.60 -17.83 -4.89
C ASP A 160 6.37 -19.01 -3.92
N SER A 161 6.78 -18.83 -2.67
CA SER A 161 6.48 -19.76 -1.59
C SER A 161 4.98 -19.82 -1.33
N GLY A 162 4.51 -20.92 -0.74
CA GLY A 162 3.10 -21.05 -0.34
C GLY A 162 2.62 -19.90 0.57
N LYS A 163 3.52 -19.34 1.39
CA LYS A 163 3.24 -18.17 2.23
C LYS A 163 3.07 -16.90 1.40
N VAL A 164 3.92 -16.67 0.41
CA VAL A 164 3.83 -15.48 -0.46
C VAL A 164 2.55 -15.52 -1.31
N ARG A 165 2.19 -16.69 -1.86
CA ARG A 165 0.89 -16.85 -2.55
C ARG A 165 -0.31 -16.58 -1.64
N ASP A 166 -0.24 -17.06 -0.41
CA ASP A 166 -1.30 -16.83 0.57
C ASP A 166 -1.41 -15.34 0.95
N LEU A 167 -0.28 -14.65 1.16
CA LEU A 167 -0.24 -13.21 1.39
C LEU A 167 -0.79 -12.42 0.20
N LYS A 168 -0.38 -12.74 -1.04
CA LYS A 168 -0.92 -12.13 -2.26
C LYS A 168 -2.43 -12.33 -2.39
N ARG A 169 -2.92 -13.53 -2.09
CA ARG A 169 -4.36 -13.83 -2.12
C ARG A 169 -5.14 -13.04 -1.06
N ARG A 170 -4.54 -12.86 0.13
CA ARG A 170 -5.15 -12.13 1.25
C ARG A 170 -5.03 -10.61 1.12
N PHE A 171 -4.14 -10.12 0.24
CA PHE A 171 -4.00 -8.69 0.00
C PHE A 171 -5.32 -8.09 -0.51
N ASN A 172 -5.75 -7.01 0.14
CA ASN A 172 -6.98 -6.32 -0.19
C ASN A 172 -6.76 -4.81 -0.07
N ILE A 173 -6.83 -4.12 -1.21
CA ILE A 173 -6.60 -2.67 -1.28
C ILE A 173 -7.61 -1.87 -0.46
N GLN A 174 -8.90 -2.25 -0.49
CA GLN A 174 -9.96 -1.55 0.26
C GLN A 174 -9.75 -1.67 1.77
N ARG A 175 -9.18 -2.80 2.22
CA ARG A 175 -8.80 -2.99 3.62
C ARG A 175 -7.62 -2.09 4.00
N SER A 176 -6.58 -2.04 3.17
CA SER A 176 -5.46 -1.11 3.39
C SER A 176 -5.93 0.34 3.46
N ASP A 177 -6.84 0.75 2.57
CA ASP A 177 -7.44 2.08 2.60
C ASP A 177 -8.28 2.30 3.87
N SER A 178 -9.02 1.29 4.32
CA SER A 178 -9.79 1.36 5.56
C SER A 178 -8.91 1.51 6.79
N ILE A 179 -7.77 0.80 6.85
CA ILE A 179 -6.77 0.93 7.91
C ILE A 179 -6.16 2.33 7.88
N ARG A 180 -5.75 2.80 6.70
CA ARG A 180 -5.17 4.14 6.51
C ARG A 180 -6.15 5.23 6.96
N ASN A 181 -7.41 5.15 6.54
CA ASN A 181 -8.46 6.08 6.94
C ASN A 181 -8.72 6.05 8.45
N CYS A 182 -8.71 4.85 9.05
CA CYS A 182 -8.87 4.69 10.49
C CYS A 182 -7.74 5.36 11.27
N LEU A 183 -6.49 5.20 10.82
CA LEU A 183 -5.32 5.74 11.49
C LEU A 183 -5.15 7.24 11.26
N SER A 184 -5.50 7.76 10.07
CA SER A 184 -5.60 9.20 9.83
C SER A 184 -6.67 9.85 10.72
N SER A 185 -7.82 9.18 10.88
CA SER A 185 -8.89 9.63 11.78
C SER A 185 -8.44 9.60 13.25
N LEU A 186 -7.71 8.57 13.67
CA LEU A 186 -7.11 8.50 15.01
C LEU A 186 -6.08 9.62 15.23
N HIS A 187 -5.28 9.95 14.22
CA HIS A 187 -4.33 11.07 14.30
C HIS A 187 -5.06 12.37 14.58
N ARG A 188 -6.11 12.71 13.81
CA ARG A 188 -6.91 13.93 14.04
C ARG A 188 -7.58 13.93 15.41
N ALA A 189 -8.10 12.79 15.85
CA ALA A 189 -8.66 12.65 17.18
C ALA A 189 -7.62 12.92 18.27
N LEU A 190 -6.40 12.36 18.15
CA LEU A 190 -5.29 12.63 19.08
C LEU A 190 -4.84 14.09 19.03
N GLU A 191 -4.75 14.68 17.85
CA GLU A 191 -4.41 16.09 17.64
C GLU A 191 -5.41 17.01 18.36
N SER A 192 -6.71 16.74 18.23
CA SER A 192 -7.76 17.43 18.98
C SER A 192 -7.71 17.16 20.49
N GLY A 193 -7.21 15.99 20.91
CA GLY A 193 -7.02 15.64 22.31
C GLY A 193 -5.79 16.29 22.95
N PHE A 194 -4.80 16.71 22.15
CA PHE A 194 -3.56 17.37 22.59
C PHE A 194 -3.59 18.89 22.37
N CYS A 195 -4.65 19.56 22.81
CA CYS A 195 -4.74 21.04 22.74
C CYS A 195 -3.92 21.79 23.82
N CYS A 196 -2.81 21.23 24.29
CA CYS A 196 -1.98 21.85 25.35
C CYS A 196 -0.73 22.55 24.79
N ALA A 197 -0.26 23.58 25.49
CA ALA A 197 0.97 24.31 25.16
C ALA A 197 2.22 23.67 25.81
N CYS A 198 2.27 22.34 25.87
CA CYS A 198 3.37 21.62 26.50
C CYS A 198 4.67 21.79 25.70
N SER A 199 5.77 22.06 26.41
CA SER A 199 7.12 22.07 25.85
C SER A 199 7.96 21.02 26.60
N PRO A 200 8.49 19.99 25.91
CA PRO A 200 8.36 19.70 24.48
C PRO A 200 6.92 19.29 24.06
N PRO A 201 6.57 19.39 22.76
CA PRO A 201 5.27 18.94 22.25
C PRO A 201 5.07 17.43 22.49
N HIS A 202 3.81 17.03 22.62
CA HIS A 202 3.46 15.62 22.79
C HIS A 202 3.82 14.81 21.57
N GLN A 203 4.11 13.54 21.81
CA GLN A 203 4.37 12.55 20.79
C GLN A 203 3.44 11.37 21.02
N ALA A 204 2.98 10.76 19.95
CA ALA A 204 2.33 9.46 20.02
C ALA A 204 3.02 8.50 19.05
N ALA A 205 3.07 7.23 19.42
CA ALA A 205 3.66 6.19 18.60
C ALA A 205 2.71 5.00 18.48
N ILE A 206 2.54 4.48 17.27
CA ILE A 206 1.69 3.32 17.00
C ILE A 206 2.57 2.09 16.75
N ASP A 207 2.25 0.99 17.42
CA ASP A 207 2.93 -0.29 17.20
C ASP A 207 2.74 -0.76 15.76
N LEU A 208 3.84 -1.11 15.10
CA LEU A 208 3.87 -1.67 13.75
C LEU A 208 3.70 -3.20 13.81
N ASP A 209 2.60 -3.65 14.42
CA ASP A 209 2.29 -5.08 14.55
C ASP A 209 1.62 -5.64 13.29
N TRP A 210 2.42 -6.20 12.38
CA TRP A 210 1.92 -6.81 11.14
C TRP A 210 0.86 -7.91 11.38
N ALA A 211 0.94 -8.65 12.50
CA ALA A 211 -0.04 -9.69 12.84
C ALA A 211 -1.37 -9.11 13.32
N ALA A 212 -1.41 -7.83 13.72
CA ALA A 212 -2.65 -7.11 13.97
C ALA A 212 -3.33 -6.73 12.65
N TYR A 213 -2.54 -6.28 11.65
CA TYR A 213 -3.06 -5.88 10.34
C TYR A 213 -3.54 -7.04 9.47
N GLU A 214 -2.98 -8.25 9.62
CA GLU A 214 -3.40 -9.45 8.87
C GLU A 214 -4.73 -10.08 9.36
N SER A 215 -5.18 -9.79 10.59
CA SER A 215 -6.37 -10.44 11.17
C SER A 215 -7.69 -9.83 10.69
N ASP A 216 -8.62 -10.64 10.16
CA ASP A 216 -9.95 -10.16 9.73
C ASP A 216 -10.82 -9.64 10.88
N THR A 217 -10.42 -9.91 12.12
CA THR A 217 -11.05 -9.39 13.32
C THR A 217 -10.46 -8.04 13.72
N ALA A 218 -11.32 -7.07 14.02
CA ALA A 218 -10.91 -5.77 14.55
C ALA A 218 -10.18 -5.97 15.89
N LYS A 219 -8.85 -5.85 15.86
CA LYS A 219 -7.99 -5.90 17.04
C LYS A 219 -7.79 -4.48 17.59
N PRO A 220 -7.63 -4.32 18.92
CA PRO A 220 -7.26 -3.04 19.49
C PRO A 220 -5.87 -2.61 18.97
N LEU A 221 -5.77 -1.34 18.60
CA LEU A 221 -4.51 -0.69 18.25
C LEU A 221 -3.74 -0.39 19.53
N LYS A 222 -2.42 -0.58 19.51
CA LYS A 222 -1.55 -0.19 20.62
C LYS A 222 -0.90 1.14 20.29
N VAL A 223 -1.15 2.13 21.14
CA VAL A 223 -0.65 3.49 20.99
C VAL A 223 0.11 3.87 22.26
N ALA A 224 1.36 4.28 22.12
CA ALA A 224 2.13 4.87 23.20
C ALA A 224 2.05 6.40 23.10
N VAL A 225 1.80 7.07 24.21
CA VAL A 225 1.73 8.54 24.28
C VAL A 225 2.79 9.05 25.24
N SER A 226 3.48 10.13 24.85
CA SER A 226 4.46 10.80 25.70
C SER A 226 3.79 11.77 26.69
N TYR A 227 4.38 11.89 27.88
CA TYR A 227 3.92 12.76 28.95
C TYR A 227 5.09 13.30 29.78
N GLY A 228 4.88 14.49 30.35
CA GLY A 228 5.85 15.18 31.18
C GLY A 228 6.75 16.16 30.42
N THR A 229 7.40 17.03 31.18
CA THR A 229 8.18 18.20 30.69
C THR A 229 9.54 17.84 30.07
N ILE A 230 10.00 16.59 30.15
CA ILE A 230 11.31 16.16 29.64
C ILE A 230 11.24 14.72 29.11
N SER A 231 11.33 14.55 27.79
CA SER A 231 11.28 13.26 27.05
C SER A 231 12.42 12.27 27.35
N HIS A 232 13.38 12.65 28.20
CA HIS A 232 14.54 11.85 28.58
C HIS A 232 14.43 11.16 29.95
N LEU A 233 13.39 11.44 30.74
CA LEU A 233 13.19 10.80 32.03
C LEU A 233 12.57 9.39 31.86
N PRO A 234 12.98 8.40 32.69
CA PRO A 234 12.37 7.08 32.74
C PRO A 234 10.87 7.19 33.04
N GLY A 235 10.03 6.61 32.19
CA GLY A 235 8.57 6.68 32.36
C GLY A 235 7.98 8.00 31.87
N SER A 236 8.40 8.50 30.72
CA SER A 236 7.74 9.61 29.99
C SER A 236 6.82 9.12 28.87
N TRP A 237 6.58 7.81 28.79
CA TRP A 237 5.70 7.18 27.80
C TRP A 237 4.74 6.19 28.44
N ARG A 238 3.53 6.11 27.91
CA ARG A 238 2.47 5.24 28.40
C ARG A 238 1.73 4.55 27.26
N LYS A 239 1.56 3.23 27.36
CA LYS A 239 0.82 2.43 26.36
C LYS A 239 -0.67 2.41 26.65
N LEU A 240 -1.45 2.61 25.61
CA LEU A 240 -2.90 2.63 25.59
C LEU A 240 -3.39 1.62 24.55
N GLN A 241 -4.51 0.95 24.84
CA GLN A 241 -5.25 0.19 23.83
C GLN A 241 -6.37 1.06 23.30
N VAL A 242 -6.41 1.18 21.98
CA VAL A 242 -7.37 2.02 21.26
C VAL A 242 -8.26 1.13 20.42
N THR A 243 -9.56 1.23 20.62
CA THR A 243 -10.57 0.53 19.82
C THR A 243 -11.40 1.53 19.04
N SER A 244 -11.48 1.34 17.72
CA SER A 244 -12.36 2.15 16.86
C SER A 244 -13.78 1.58 16.97
N CYS A 245 -14.72 2.40 17.45
CA CYS A 245 -16.14 2.10 17.41
C CYS A 245 -16.75 2.81 16.19
N ALA A 246 -17.30 2.04 15.24
CA ALA A 246 -18.18 2.62 14.24
C ALA A 246 -19.53 2.98 14.89
N PRO A 247 -20.22 4.06 14.48
CA PRO A 247 -21.53 4.35 15.00
C PRO A 247 -22.46 3.18 14.74
N ARG A 248 -23.18 2.73 15.78
CA ARG A 248 -24.36 1.90 15.57
C ARG A 248 -25.32 2.75 14.73
N LYS A 249 -25.53 2.40 13.46
CA LYS A 249 -26.71 2.89 12.73
C LYS A 249 -27.92 2.45 13.56
N MET A 250 -28.55 3.37 14.29
CA MET A 250 -29.88 3.14 14.84
C MET A 250 -30.79 2.92 13.65
N VAL A 251 -31.05 1.65 13.33
CA VAL A 251 -32.20 1.30 12.51
C VAL A 251 -33.39 1.80 13.31
N SER A 252 -34.03 2.86 12.83
CA SER A 252 -35.27 3.38 13.37
C SER A 252 -36.30 2.25 13.36
N SER A 253 -36.45 1.58 14.50
CA SER A 253 -37.51 0.60 14.70
C SER A 253 -38.80 1.36 14.94
N VAL A 254 -39.48 1.72 13.86
CA VAL A 254 -40.90 2.10 13.92
C VAL A 254 -41.65 0.90 14.51
N PRO A 255 -42.43 1.05 15.60
CA PRO A 255 -43.20 -0.04 16.17
C PRO A 255 -44.25 -0.50 15.14
N ARG A 256 -44.08 -1.72 14.59
CA ARG A 256 -45.15 -2.35 13.80
C ARG A 256 -46.21 -2.86 14.76
N LEU A 257 -47.44 -2.38 14.57
CA LEU A 257 -48.66 -2.95 15.15
C LEU A 257 -48.76 -4.45 14.82
N PRO A 258 -49.17 -5.31 15.77
CA PRO A 258 -49.33 -6.73 15.53
C PRO A 258 -50.57 -6.99 14.65
N SER A 259 -50.36 -7.53 13.46
CA SER A 259 -51.42 -8.12 12.64
C SER A 259 -51.75 -9.54 13.14
N PRO A 260 -53.03 -9.97 13.09
CA PRO A 260 -53.50 -11.20 13.74
C PRO A 260 -53.05 -12.46 12.98
N SER A 261 -52.76 -13.50 13.74
CA SER A 261 -52.34 -14.84 13.31
C SER A 261 -53.43 -15.59 12.52
N PRO A 262 -53.09 -16.30 11.42
CA PRO A 262 -54.00 -17.25 10.78
C PRO A 262 -53.94 -18.66 11.43
N PRO A 263 -55.01 -19.47 11.30
CA PRO A 263 -55.21 -20.73 12.02
C PRO A 263 -54.48 -21.92 11.38
N PRO A 264 -54.39 -23.09 12.05
CA PRO A 264 -53.49 -24.17 11.65
C PRO A 264 -54.10 -25.18 10.66
N ALA A 265 -53.18 -25.98 10.10
CA ALA A 265 -53.32 -27.30 9.48
C ALA A 265 -53.30 -27.34 7.93
N ARG A 266 -52.30 -28.03 7.36
CA ARG A 266 -52.42 -29.45 7.00
C ARG A 266 -51.08 -30.08 6.63
N ALA A 267 -50.86 -31.29 7.12
CA ALA A 267 -49.69 -32.13 6.86
C ALA A 267 -49.69 -32.73 5.45
N LEU A 268 -48.52 -32.80 4.81
CA LEU A 268 -48.20 -33.78 3.77
C LEU A 268 -46.76 -34.27 3.94
N SER A 269 -46.60 -35.60 3.83
CA SER A 269 -45.44 -36.42 4.16
C SER A 269 -44.32 -36.42 3.07
N PRO A 270 -43.14 -37.03 3.33
CA PRO A 270 -41.90 -36.81 2.58
C PRO A 270 -41.56 -37.95 1.59
N PRO A 271 -40.55 -37.76 0.70
CA PRO A 271 -39.76 -38.86 0.17
C PRO A 271 -38.34 -38.80 0.74
N ARG A 272 -37.94 -39.78 1.56
CA ARG A 272 -37.20 -41.01 1.21
C ARG A 272 -35.72 -40.77 0.83
N SER A 273 -34.91 -41.21 1.78
CA SER A 273 -33.47 -41.37 1.91
C SER A 273 -32.79 -42.27 0.88
N PHE A 274 -31.48 -42.02 0.65
CA PHE A 274 -30.49 -43.05 0.33
C PHE A 274 -29.22 -42.92 1.20
N LEU A 275 -28.72 -44.10 1.57
CA LEU A 275 -27.57 -44.48 2.41
C LEU A 275 -26.28 -43.71 2.09
N GLY A 276 -25.32 -43.43 2.97
CA GLY A 276 -24.94 -44.01 4.25
C GLY A 276 -23.44 -44.34 4.20
N ILE A 277 -22.64 -43.87 5.17
CA ILE A 277 -21.44 -44.53 5.74
C ILE A 277 -21.22 -43.89 7.12
N LYS A 278 -21.26 -44.73 8.16
CA LYS A 278 -21.04 -44.38 9.57
C LYS A 278 -19.62 -44.74 9.96
N PHE A 279 -18.95 -43.86 10.70
CA PHE A 279 -17.87 -44.25 11.62
C PHE A 279 -18.25 -43.79 13.04
N ARG A 280 -18.18 -44.73 13.98
CA ARG A 280 -18.39 -44.55 15.43
C ARG A 280 -17.05 -44.87 16.12
N PRO A 281 -16.65 -44.10 17.13
CA PRO A 281 -16.53 -44.71 18.47
C PRO A 281 -16.97 -43.73 19.58
N ARG A 282 -17.90 -44.13 20.45
CA ARG A 282 -17.71 -44.82 21.75
C ARG A 282 -17.71 -43.81 22.91
N SER A 283 -18.90 -43.63 23.46
CA SER A 283 -19.23 -42.87 24.66
C SER A 283 -18.59 -43.48 25.91
N ARG A 284 -18.08 -42.62 26.79
CA ARG A 284 -17.94 -42.89 28.23
C ARG A 284 -18.46 -41.66 28.98
N THR A 285 -19.54 -41.87 29.74
CA THR A 285 -20.02 -41.00 30.82
C THR A 285 -19.66 -41.72 32.13
N PRO A 286 -19.21 -41.02 33.18
CA PRO A 286 -20.09 -40.66 34.32
C PRO A 286 -19.73 -39.25 34.88
N SER A 287 -20.43 -38.54 35.76
CA SER A 287 -21.72 -38.59 36.48
C SER A 287 -21.97 -37.16 37.04
N PRO A 288 -23.16 -36.85 37.60
CA PRO A 288 -23.68 -35.49 37.79
C PRO A 288 -23.53 -34.93 39.21
N LEU A 289 -23.60 -33.60 39.37
CA LEU A 289 -23.81 -32.88 40.64
C LEU A 289 -24.27 -31.43 40.36
N PRO A 290 -24.90 -30.73 41.32
CA PRO A 290 -26.34 -30.69 41.52
C PRO A 290 -26.97 -29.33 41.16
N THR A 291 -28.29 -29.34 40.96
CA THR A 291 -29.16 -28.16 40.91
C THR A 291 -29.15 -27.40 42.24
N PRO A 292 -29.27 -26.07 42.20
CA PRO A 292 -30.13 -25.39 43.16
C PRO A 292 -31.17 -24.49 42.46
N SER A 293 -32.41 -24.78 42.83
CA SER A 293 -33.55 -23.89 43.10
C SER A 293 -33.68 -22.57 42.36
N ASP A 294 -34.82 -22.46 41.66
CA ASP A 294 -35.50 -21.21 41.33
C ASP A 294 -35.66 -20.32 42.57
N SER A 295 -35.29 -19.05 42.41
CA SER A 295 -35.86 -17.93 43.14
C SER A 295 -35.81 -16.71 42.24
N SER A 296 -36.96 -16.39 41.64
CA SER A 296 -37.19 -15.12 40.96
C SER A 296 -37.12 -13.99 41.97
N LEU A 297 -36.34 -12.94 41.70
CA LEU A 297 -36.65 -11.57 42.09
C LEU A 297 -35.74 -10.56 41.37
N ALA A 298 -36.39 -9.66 40.64
CA ALA A 298 -35.95 -8.34 40.18
C ALA A 298 -34.68 -8.25 39.30
N SER A 299 -34.92 -8.07 38.00
CA SER A 299 -34.00 -7.41 37.08
C SER A 299 -33.62 -6.03 37.65
N THR A 300 -32.43 -5.95 38.23
CA THR A 300 -31.75 -4.67 38.41
C THR A 300 -30.94 -4.45 37.14
N ALA A 301 -31.37 -3.48 36.32
CA ALA A 301 -30.59 -3.00 35.20
C ALA A 301 -29.22 -2.54 35.72
N VAL A 302 -28.18 -3.29 35.42
CA VAL A 302 -26.80 -2.85 35.63
C VAL A 302 -26.50 -1.85 34.52
N SER A 303 -26.54 -0.57 34.88
CA SER A 303 -26.07 0.52 34.03
C SER A 303 -24.61 0.25 33.65
N THR A 304 -24.36 0.02 32.36
CA THR A 304 -23.01 0.17 31.78
C THR A 304 -22.51 1.59 32.07
N PRO A 305 -21.28 1.79 32.56
CA PRO A 305 -20.76 3.12 32.78
C PRO A 305 -20.76 3.88 31.45
N GLU A 306 -21.41 5.04 31.42
CA GLU A 306 -21.35 5.97 30.30
C GLU A 306 -19.88 6.36 30.09
N SER A 307 -19.28 5.88 29.01
CA SER A 307 -17.91 6.25 28.65
C SER A 307 -17.88 7.77 28.41
N THR A 308 -16.98 8.48 29.07
CA THR A 308 -16.88 9.95 28.98
C THR A 308 -15.98 10.37 27.82
N GLU A 309 -16.39 11.43 27.12
CA GLU A 309 -15.56 12.05 26.09
C GLU A 309 -14.32 12.70 26.70
N ILE A 310 -13.15 12.41 26.14
CA ILE A 310 -11.87 12.95 26.58
C ILE A 310 -11.65 14.29 25.87
N SER A 311 -11.67 15.40 26.60
CA SER A 311 -11.41 16.73 26.01
C SER A 311 -9.94 17.13 26.05
N ASN A 312 -9.14 16.56 26.96
CA ASN A 312 -7.71 16.83 27.07
C ASN A 312 -6.96 15.58 27.52
N LEU A 313 -6.26 14.95 26.58
CA LEU A 313 -5.53 13.71 26.83
C LEU A 313 -4.27 13.98 27.69
N CYS A 314 -3.63 15.15 27.53
CA CYS A 314 -2.44 15.53 28.30
C CYS A 314 -2.72 15.54 29.82
N ALA A 315 -3.82 16.16 30.24
CA ALA A 315 -4.19 16.26 31.66
C ALA A 315 -4.37 14.87 32.31
N ILE A 316 -4.92 13.91 31.57
CA ILE A 316 -5.19 12.56 32.08
C ILE A 316 -3.92 11.71 32.10
N VAL A 317 -3.10 11.78 31.05
CA VAL A 317 -1.85 11.01 30.93
C VAL A 317 -0.77 11.53 31.90
N GLY A 318 -0.78 12.83 32.17
CA GLY A 318 0.12 13.50 33.11
C GLY A 318 -0.21 13.30 34.59
N ALA A 319 -1.41 12.84 34.94
CA ALA A 319 -1.80 12.62 36.32
C ALA A 319 -0.97 11.47 36.97
N GLU A 320 -0.35 11.75 38.11
CA GLU A 320 0.28 10.73 38.96
C GLU A 320 -0.80 9.93 39.68
N CYS A 321 -1.37 8.92 39.02
CA CYS A 321 -2.31 8.00 39.66
C CYS A 321 -1.84 6.56 39.47
N ASN A 322 -1.50 5.88 40.57
CA ASN A 322 -1.49 4.42 40.63
C ASN A 322 -2.71 3.98 41.47
N PRO A 323 -3.59 3.08 40.99
CA PRO A 323 -3.62 2.47 39.67
C PRO A 323 -4.25 3.39 38.61
N TRP A 324 -3.56 3.63 37.51
CA TRP A 324 -4.08 4.43 36.42
C TRP A 324 -5.08 3.63 35.60
N THR A 325 -6.33 4.07 35.59
CA THR A 325 -7.35 3.60 34.68
C THR A 325 -7.72 4.76 33.74
N LEU A 326 -7.38 4.64 32.47
CA LEU A 326 -7.91 5.52 31.43
C LEU A 326 -9.12 4.81 30.83
N ALA A 327 -10.31 5.39 30.99
CA ALA A 327 -11.53 4.95 30.33
C ALA A 327 -12.23 6.19 29.74
N GLY A 328 -12.41 6.21 28.44
CA GLY A 328 -13.06 7.32 27.73
C GLY A 328 -12.87 7.21 26.23
N PHE A 329 -13.39 8.16 25.46
CA PHE A 329 -13.23 8.18 24.00
C PHE A 329 -12.82 9.54 23.44
N LEU A 330 -12.11 9.55 22.31
CA LEU A 330 -11.89 10.74 21.47
C LEU A 330 -12.74 10.64 20.20
N LYS A 331 -13.21 11.79 19.70
CA LYS A 331 -13.89 11.92 18.40
C LYS A 331 -12.95 12.53 17.38
N ASP A 332 -13.16 12.17 16.12
CA ASP A 332 -12.54 12.84 14.99
C ASP A 332 -13.34 14.11 14.64
N PRO A 333 -12.75 15.32 14.71
CA PRO A 333 -13.46 16.57 14.47
C PRO A 333 -13.94 16.74 13.02
N ASP A 334 -13.30 16.08 12.04
CA ASP A 334 -13.50 16.32 10.61
C ASP A 334 -14.48 15.31 9.96
N MET A 335 -14.97 14.32 10.70
CA MET A 335 -15.80 13.25 10.15
C MET A 335 -17.25 13.34 10.63
N ASP A 336 -18.18 13.59 9.72
CA ASP A 336 -19.64 13.60 9.95
C ASP A 336 -20.20 12.28 10.54
N GLN A 337 -19.42 11.19 10.52
CA GLN A 337 -19.84 9.86 10.94
C GLN A 337 -19.53 9.53 12.41
N ASP A 338 -19.44 10.48 13.35
CA ASP A 338 -19.30 10.21 14.80
C ASP A 338 -18.29 9.08 15.14
N ARG A 339 -17.16 8.99 14.43
CA ARG A 339 -16.19 7.91 14.68
C ARG A 339 -15.55 8.17 16.03
N GLN A 340 -15.66 7.19 16.92
CA GLN A 340 -15.17 7.28 18.29
C GLN A 340 -14.03 6.28 18.52
N PHE A 341 -12.97 6.76 19.15
CA PHE A 341 -11.83 5.96 19.57
C PHE A 341 -11.89 5.79 21.07
N SER A 342 -12.27 4.60 21.53
CA SER A 342 -12.29 4.28 22.96
C SER A 342 -10.90 3.88 23.42
N PHE A 343 -10.43 4.53 24.47
CA PHE A 343 -9.17 4.27 25.13
C PHE A 343 -9.41 3.43 26.37
N ASP A 344 -8.70 2.32 26.47
CA ASP A 344 -8.61 1.50 27.68
C ASP A 344 -7.14 1.34 28.08
N HIS A 345 -6.91 1.16 29.37
CA HIS A 345 -5.62 0.74 29.87
C HIS A 345 -5.32 -0.68 29.38
N SER A 346 -4.11 -0.90 28.86
CA SER A 346 -3.64 -2.23 28.49
C SER A 346 -3.51 -3.08 29.76
N LYS A 347 -4.57 -3.82 30.14
CA LYS A 347 -4.55 -4.77 31.28
C LYS A 347 -3.40 -5.80 31.19
N THR A 348 -2.78 -5.91 30.02
CA THR A 348 -1.71 -6.86 29.66
C THR A 348 -0.30 -6.29 29.81
N ASP A 349 -0.10 -4.97 29.94
CA ASP A 349 1.26 -4.38 30.01
C ASP A 349 1.78 -4.35 31.45
N VAL A 350 2.39 -5.47 31.84
CA VAL A 350 3.24 -5.57 33.04
C VAL A 350 4.58 -4.80 32.83
N CYS A 351 4.87 -4.37 31.59
CA CYS A 351 6.06 -3.66 31.15
C CYS A 351 5.91 -2.13 31.31
N LYS A 352 6.87 -1.50 31.99
CA LYS A 352 7.02 -0.03 31.97
C LYS A 352 7.95 0.38 30.84
N ILE A 353 7.55 1.37 30.04
CA ILE A 353 8.45 1.98 29.06
C ILE A 353 9.49 2.82 29.82
N ILE A 354 10.75 2.48 29.61
CA ILE A 354 11.88 3.22 30.15
C ILE A 354 12.25 4.34 29.19
N LYS A 355 12.36 4.03 27.89
CA LYS A 355 12.87 4.96 26.88
C LYS A 355 12.34 4.64 25.49
N ALA A 356 12.10 5.68 24.69
CA ALA A 356 11.95 5.58 23.24
C ALA A 356 13.33 5.67 22.55
N VAL A 357 13.68 4.70 21.72
CA VAL A 357 14.99 4.62 21.05
C VAL A 357 14.78 4.72 19.53
N PRO A 358 15.36 5.74 18.85
CA PRO A 358 15.31 5.82 17.40
C PRO A 358 16.03 4.64 16.74
N LEU A 359 15.46 4.03 15.70
CA LEU A 359 16.04 2.83 15.08
C LEU A 359 17.47 3.04 14.57
N LYS A 360 17.78 4.19 13.95
CA LYS A 360 19.14 4.49 13.45
C LYS A 360 20.19 4.53 14.56
N SER A 361 19.81 4.91 15.78
CA SER A 361 20.73 4.91 16.92
C SER A 361 21.18 3.52 17.36
N LEU A 362 20.45 2.48 16.94
CA LEU A 362 20.82 1.08 17.15
C LEU A 362 21.73 0.53 16.06
N LEU A 363 21.86 1.23 14.93
CA LEU A 363 22.66 0.83 13.77
C LEU A 363 24.00 1.59 13.69
N SER A 364 24.17 2.68 14.47
CA SER A 364 25.41 3.44 14.46
C SER A 364 26.44 2.88 15.45
N SER A 365 27.64 2.60 14.93
CA SER A 365 28.78 2.07 15.70
C SER A 365 29.51 3.15 16.51
N GLN A 366 29.20 4.44 16.31
CA GLN A 366 29.96 5.57 16.88
C GLN A 366 29.72 5.83 18.38
N GLN A 367 28.94 5.02 19.09
CA GLN A 367 28.81 5.16 20.54
C GLN A 367 30.11 4.71 21.21
N SER A 368 30.83 5.65 21.83
CA SER A 368 32.10 5.41 22.52
C SER A 368 32.02 4.20 23.45
N ALA A 369 33.08 3.39 23.48
CA ALA A 369 33.18 2.11 24.22
C ALA A 369 32.85 2.18 25.73
N GLN A 370 32.71 3.37 26.31
CA GLN A 370 32.33 3.61 27.71
C GLN A 370 30.81 3.75 27.95
N GLN A 371 29.99 3.89 26.90
CA GLN A 371 28.52 4.04 26.98
C GLN A 371 27.76 2.95 26.20
N GLN A 372 28.40 1.82 25.88
CA GLN A 372 27.72 0.70 25.24
C GLN A 372 26.68 0.11 26.19
N SER A 373 25.44 0.54 26.02
CA SER A 373 24.28 -0.07 26.67
C SER A 373 24.19 -1.52 26.17
N PRO A 374 23.88 -2.53 26.99
CA PRO A 374 23.86 -3.95 26.58
C PRO A 374 22.80 -4.31 25.52
N TYR A 375 22.10 -3.33 24.93
CA TYR A 375 21.05 -3.46 23.92
C TYR A 375 21.46 -2.94 22.53
N THR A 376 22.72 -2.55 22.33
CA THR A 376 23.20 -1.89 21.09
C THR A 376 23.41 -2.81 19.90
N SER A 377 23.38 -4.14 20.04
CA SER A 377 23.47 -5.04 18.88
C SER A 377 22.15 -5.77 18.62
N LEU A 378 21.48 -5.37 17.55
CA LEU A 378 20.31 -6.08 17.05
C LEU A 378 20.77 -7.38 16.38
N SER A 379 20.25 -8.51 16.85
CA SER A 379 20.43 -9.80 16.17
C SER A 379 19.85 -9.73 14.75
N LEU A 380 20.37 -10.55 13.83
CA LEU A 380 19.83 -10.64 12.46
C LEU A 380 18.32 -10.89 12.46
N LYS A 381 17.82 -11.77 13.35
CA LYS A 381 16.39 -12.04 13.51
C LYS A 381 15.59 -10.79 13.88
N GLN A 382 16.12 -9.95 14.78
CA GLN A 382 15.47 -8.69 15.15
C GLN A 382 15.48 -7.71 13.97
N ARG A 383 16.60 -7.58 13.26
CA ARG A 383 16.72 -6.70 12.09
C ARG A 383 15.74 -7.08 10.98
N LEU A 384 15.64 -8.38 10.65
CA LEU A 384 14.66 -8.88 9.69
C LEU A 384 13.22 -8.69 10.17
N GLY A 385 12.95 -8.84 11.46
CA GLY A 385 11.64 -8.57 12.05
C GLY A 385 11.24 -7.09 11.94
N ILE A 386 12.18 -6.18 12.17
CA ILE A 386 12.00 -4.74 11.98
C ILE A 386 11.78 -4.43 10.51
N ALA A 387 12.62 -4.96 9.60
CA ALA A 387 12.49 -4.77 8.16
C ALA A 387 11.10 -5.18 7.65
N ALA A 388 10.63 -6.36 8.04
CA ALA A 388 9.29 -6.83 7.69
C ALA A 388 8.19 -5.90 8.24
N SER A 389 8.28 -5.53 9.52
CA SER A 389 7.29 -4.65 10.17
C SER A 389 7.23 -3.27 9.49
N THR A 390 8.38 -2.70 9.14
CA THR A 390 8.47 -1.42 8.44
C THR A 390 7.91 -1.51 7.02
N ALA A 391 8.21 -2.57 6.27
CA ALA A 391 7.63 -2.77 4.93
C ALA A 391 6.09 -2.85 4.95
N TRP A 392 5.53 -3.59 5.91
CA TRP A 392 4.07 -3.62 6.14
C TRP A 392 3.50 -2.25 6.52
N SER A 393 4.27 -1.46 7.25
CA SER A 393 3.88 -0.11 7.66
C SER A 393 3.84 0.84 6.48
N VAL A 394 4.80 0.77 5.55
CA VAL A 394 4.74 1.52 4.29
C VAL A 394 3.49 1.14 3.51
N LEU A 395 3.17 -0.16 3.40
CA LEU A 395 1.99 -0.62 2.68
C LEU A 395 0.67 -0.05 3.25
N HIS A 396 0.52 -0.03 4.58
CA HIS A 396 -0.73 0.35 5.24
C HIS A 396 -0.81 1.83 5.63
N LEU A 397 0.33 2.50 5.86
CA LEU A 397 0.39 3.85 6.42
C LEU A 397 0.90 4.90 5.44
N SER A 398 1.48 4.53 4.29
CA SER A 398 1.93 5.53 3.31
C SER A 398 0.79 6.47 2.92
N GLY A 399 1.07 7.78 2.95
CA GLY A 399 0.09 8.84 2.73
C GLY A 399 -0.78 9.20 3.94
N SER A 400 -0.55 8.57 5.10
CA SER A 400 -1.15 8.99 6.37
C SER A 400 -0.22 9.92 7.15
N PRO A 401 -0.71 10.70 8.13
CA PRO A 401 0.14 11.54 8.99
C PRO A 401 1.19 10.75 9.79
N TRP A 402 0.95 9.45 10.01
CA TRP A 402 1.89 8.53 10.67
C TRP A 402 3.14 8.24 9.86
N LEU A 403 3.05 8.44 8.54
CA LEU A 403 4.11 8.16 7.61
C LEU A 403 4.16 9.21 6.51
N GLY A 404 4.87 10.29 6.82
CA GLY A 404 5.06 11.40 5.90
C GLY A 404 5.86 11.03 4.64
N ASN A 405 5.90 11.97 3.70
CA ASN A 405 6.66 11.84 2.44
C ASN A 405 8.18 11.72 2.65
N HIS A 406 8.64 12.14 3.82
CA HIS A 406 9.98 11.97 4.34
C HIS A 406 9.85 11.00 5.51
N TRP A 407 10.09 9.71 5.31
CA TRP A 407 10.25 8.79 6.44
C TRP A 407 11.48 9.28 7.22
N ASP A 408 11.26 10.09 8.26
CA ASP A 408 12.33 10.74 9.00
C ASP A 408 12.98 9.78 10.00
N GLU A 409 14.24 10.02 10.31
CA GLU A 409 15.06 9.30 11.28
C GLU A 409 14.41 9.24 12.68
N LYS A 410 13.52 10.20 12.96
CA LYS A 410 12.82 10.37 14.23
C LYS A 410 11.44 9.71 14.27
N GLN A 411 10.90 9.30 13.12
CA GLN A 411 9.56 8.70 13.04
C GLN A 411 9.57 7.21 13.36
N ALA A 412 10.69 6.49 13.16
CA ALA A 412 10.76 5.07 13.50
C ALA A 412 11.50 4.84 14.82
N ILE A 413 10.76 4.40 15.84
CA ILE A 413 11.30 4.15 17.18
C ILE A 413 11.05 2.71 17.64
N ILE A 414 11.78 2.27 18.65
CA ILE A 414 11.54 1.04 19.39
C ILE A 414 11.62 1.34 20.88
N PHE A 415 10.73 0.75 21.68
CA PHE A 415 10.69 1.02 23.12
C PHE A 415 11.65 0.10 23.87
N LEU A 416 12.37 0.65 24.85
CA LEU A 416 13.05 -0.11 25.88
C LEU A 416 12.09 -0.29 27.05
N GLU A 417 11.81 -1.53 27.41
CA GLU A 417 10.81 -1.88 28.42
C GLU A 417 11.42 -2.66 29.57
N SER A 418 10.91 -2.46 30.78
CA SER A 418 11.24 -3.26 31.96
C SER A 418 9.99 -3.84 32.60
N MET A 419 10.02 -5.15 32.83
CA MET A 419 9.10 -5.85 33.72
C MET A 419 9.65 -5.74 35.14
N GLN A 420 8.81 -5.45 36.15
CA GLN A 420 9.22 -5.36 37.55
C GLN A 420 10.12 -6.55 37.95
N GLY A 421 11.40 -6.28 38.24
CA GLY A 421 12.39 -7.28 38.66
C GLY A 421 13.08 -8.07 37.55
N LYS A 422 12.87 -7.76 36.25
CA LYS A 422 13.57 -8.40 35.12
C LYS A 422 14.46 -7.39 34.37
N ARG A 423 15.39 -7.94 33.57
CA ARG A 423 16.26 -7.18 32.66
C ARG A 423 15.40 -6.37 31.70
N GLU A 424 15.87 -5.18 31.33
CA GLU A 424 15.25 -4.37 30.31
C GLU A 424 15.37 -5.08 28.95
N VAL A 425 14.38 -4.93 28.07
CA VAL A 425 14.36 -5.59 26.77
C VAL A 425 13.75 -4.64 25.75
N LEU A 426 14.23 -4.68 24.51
CA LEU A 426 13.58 -3.99 23.40
C LEU A 426 12.20 -4.60 23.13
N SER A 427 11.21 -3.75 22.92
CA SER A 427 9.86 -4.11 22.51
C SER A 427 9.89 -4.96 21.25
N ARG A 428 8.93 -5.86 21.10
CA ARG A 428 8.91 -6.83 19.99
C ARG A 428 8.78 -6.17 18.60
N ASN A 429 7.99 -5.11 18.51
CA ASN A 429 7.66 -4.44 17.26
C ASN A 429 8.16 -2.99 17.29
N PRO A 430 8.70 -2.46 16.18
CA PRO A 430 8.95 -1.03 16.06
C PRO A 430 7.64 -0.25 16.05
N CYS A 431 7.74 1.07 16.25
CA CYS A 431 6.59 1.99 16.27
C CYS A 431 6.83 3.15 15.31
N ALA A 432 5.76 3.63 14.66
CA ALA A 432 5.74 4.89 13.94
C ALA A 432 5.33 6.02 14.89
N SER A 433 6.17 7.02 15.06
CA SER A 433 6.04 8.14 15.99
C SER A 433 5.70 9.44 15.27
N CYS A 434 4.70 10.15 15.80
CA CYS A 434 4.28 11.48 15.36
C CYS A 434 4.45 12.48 16.49
N VAL A 435 4.86 13.69 16.12
CA VAL A 435 4.88 14.85 17.02
C VAL A 435 3.61 15.66 16.77
N PHE A 436 2.90 16.03 17.82
CA PHE A 436 1.72 16.88 17.77
C PHE A 436 2.14 18.31 18.15
N PRO A 437 2.41 19.18 17.16
CA PRO A 437 2.89 20.53 17.44
C PRO A 437 1.81 21.34 18.17
N SER A 438 2.24 22.20 19.09
CA SER A 438 1.35 23.23 19.63
C SER A 438 1.01 24.25 18.52
N PRO A 439 -0.16 24.92 18.59
CA PRO A 439 -0.64 25.84 17.55
C PRO A 439 0.26 27.07 17.27
N THR A 440 1.34 27.25 18.04
CA THR A 440 2.25 28.40 17.95
C THR A 440 3.49 28.14 17.08
N THR A 441 3.71 26.92 16.60
CA THR A 441 4.95 26.58 15.85
C THR A 441 4.72 26.73 14.34
N PRO A 442 5.45 27.62 13.64
CA PRO A 442 5.37 27.73 12.19
C PRO A 442 5.83 26.43 11.53
N ALA A 443 5.05 25.92 10.58
CA ALA A 443 5.45 24.78 9.75
C ALA A 443 6.62 25.18 8.85
N GLU A 444 7.73 24.44 8.90
CA GLU A 444 8.83 24.63 7.96
C GLU A 444 8.38 24.26 6.54
N PRO A 445 8.73 25.07 5.52
CA PRO A 445 8.38 24.76 4.14
C PRO A 445 9.13 23.51 3.67
N PRO A 446 8.47 22.59 2.95
CA PRO A 446 9.15 21.43 2.39
C PRO A 446 10.12 21.87 1.30
N THR A 447 11.42 21.70 1.55
CA THR A 447 12.48 21.92 0.55
C THR A 447 12.34 20.88 -0.55
N ASN A 448 11.81 21.30 -1.70
CA ASN A 448 11.34 20.38 -2.74
C ASN A 448 12.17 20.49 -4.02
N GLU A 449 13.50 20.32 -3.92
CA GLU A 449 14.39 20.54 -5.06
C GLU A 449 14.46 19.35 -6.04
N PHE A 450 13.97 18.15 -5.69
CA PHE A 450 14.13 16.96 -6.54
C PHE A 450 12.93 16.00 -6.52
N SER A 451 11.69 16.51 -6.47
CA SER A 451 10.47 15.66 -6.48
C SER A 451 10.25 14.90 -7.79
N HIS A 452 10.93 15.28 -8.86
CA HIS A 452 10.72 14.73 -10.20
C HIS A 452 11.55 13.45 -10.47
N ILE A 453 12.53 13.16 -9.62
CA ILE A 453 13.52 12.08 -9.84
C ILE A 453 13.15 10.79 -9.10
N ILE A 454 12.29 10.87 -8.06
CA ILE A 454 11.82 9.69 -7.32
C ILE A 454 10.28 9.74 -7.26
N PRO A 455 9.58 8.86 -8.00
CA PRO A 455 8.13 8.78 -8.06
C PRO A 455 7.49 8.52 -6.70
N ASN A 456 8.19 7.78 -5.82
CA ASN A 456 7.74 7.49 -4.46
C ASN A 456 8.88 7.53 -3.42
N ARG A 457 9.03 8.67 -2.74
CA ARG A 457 10.07 8.89 -1.73
C ARG A 457 9.97 7.96 -0.52
N THR A 458 8.76 7.58 -0.10
CA THR A 458 8.56 6.67 1.04
C THR A 458 9.09 5.27 0.72
N VAL A 459 8.86 4.79 -0.50
CA VAL A 459 9.40 3.52 -1.00
C VAL A 459 10.91 3.56 -1.09
N PHE A 460 11.47 4.66 -1.59
CA PHE A 460 12.93 4.85 -1.62
C PHE A 460 13.55 4.84 -0.21
N ALA A 461 12.96 5.57 0.74
CA ALA A 461 13.42 5.59 2.12
C ALA A 461 13.35 4.20 2.79
N LEU A 462 12.32 3.40 2.44
CA LEU A 462 12.25 1.99 2.85
C LEU A 462 13.43 1.20 2.29
N GLY A 463 13.75 1.35 1.00
CA GLY A 463 14.90 0.71 0.37
C GLY A 463 16.21 0.99 1.11
N ILE A 464 16.47 2.25 1.46
CA ILE A 464 17.64 2.65 2.26
C ILE A 464 17.63 1.97 3.63
N LEU A 465 16.51 2.00 4.34
CA LEU A 465 16.39 1.37 5.66
C LEU A 465 16.63 -0.16 5.59
N LEU A 466 16.16 -0.82 4.53
CA LEU A 466 16.40 -2.26 4.31
C LEU A 466 17.90 -2.56 4.13
N ILE A 467 18.64 -1.69 3.44
CA ILE A 467 20.10 -1.78 3.31
C ILE A 467 20.77 -1.61 4.69
N GLU A 468 20.42 -0.55 5.43
CA GLU A 468 20.96 -0.28 6.77
C GLU A 468 20.74 -1.46 7.73
N LEU A 469 19.51 -1.99 7.75
CA LEU A 469 19.13 -3.14 8.57
C LEU A 469 19.81 -4.43 8.12
N CYS A 470 20.12 -4.62 6.83
CA CYS A 470 20.84 -5.79 6.34
C CYS A 470 22.33 -5.73 6.71
N ILE A 471 22.97 -4.60 6.46
CA ILE A 471 24.42 -4.40 6.66
C ILE A 471 24.78 -4.15 8.14
N ASN A 472 23.79 -3.81 8.96
CA ASN A 472 23.97 -3.43 10.38
C ASN A 472 24.84 -2.18 10.57
N LYS A 473 24.74 -1.23 9.64
CA LYS A 473 25.45 0.04 9.69
C LYS A 473 24.50 1.13 9.26
N SER A 474 24.67 2.32 9.83
CA SER A 474 23.95 3.49 9.32
C SER A 474 24.38 3.80 7.88
N PHE A 475 23.47 4.35 7.08
CA PHE A 475 23.76 4.71 5.70
C PHE A 475 24.84 5.78 5.62
N ALA A 476 24.90 6.66 6.62
CA ALA A 476 25.99 7.62 6.78
C ALA A 476 27.36 6.95 6.93
N GLU A 477 27.47 5.87 7.72
CA GLU A 477 28.71 5.09 7.87
C GLU A 477 29.08 4.35 6.58
N ILE A 478 28.08 3.81 5.87
CA ILE A 478 28.26 3.16 4.56
C ILE A 478 28.86 4.16 3.56
N ARG A 479 28.34 5.38 3.52
CA ARG A 479 28.86 6.46 2.65
C ARG A 479 30.29 6.88 2.99
N GLN A 480 30.60 7.04 4.27
CA GLN A 480 31.95 7.40 4.72
C GLN A 480 32.98 6.34 4.32
N THR A 481 32.59 5.07 4.35
CA THR A 481 33.45 3.96 3.92
C THR A 481 33.72 4.00 2.41
N ASN A 482 32.77 4.52 1.62
CA ASN A 482 32.84 4.58 0.16
C ASN A 482 33.39 5.91 -0.40
N GLY A 483 33.87 6.82 0.45
CA GLY A 483 34.72 7.96 0.04
C GLY A 483 34.01 9.28 -0.34
N SER A 484 32.70 9.45 -0.10
CA SER A 484 32.01 10.72 -0.38
C SER A 484 31.84 11.57 0.88
N ALA A 485 32.64 12.63 1.01
CA ALA A 485 32.64 13.59 2.13
C ALA A 485 31.84 14.89 1.85
N ILE A 486 30.99 14.89 0.82
CA ILE A 486 30.21 16.07 0.34
C ILE A 486 28.77 15.97 0.84
N PRO A 487 28.04 17.10 1.07
CA PRO A 487 26.62 17.06 1.42
C PRO A 487 25.81 16.23 0.43
N ALA A 488 25.01 15.32 0.98
CA ALA A 488 24.22 14.33 0.28
C ALA A 488 23.33 14.91 -0.83
N SER A 489 23.67 14.65 -2.10
CA SER A 489 22.65 14.69 -3.13
C SER A 489 21.86 13.38 -3.13
N LEU A 490 20.58 13.45 -3.52
CA LEU A 490 19.72 12.27 -3.67
C LEU A 490 20.29 11.25 -4.69
N LEU A 491 21.06 11.75 -5.67
CA LEU A 491 21.75 10.95 -6.65
C LEU A 491 22.90 10.14 -6.03
N ASP A 492 23.63 10.71 -5.07
CA ASP A 492 24.68 10.00 -4.34
C ASP A 492 24.09 8.88 -3.47
N ASP A 493 22.92 9.10 -2.88
CA ASP A 493 22.21 8.09 -2.09
C ASP A 493 21.76 6.93 -2.97
N TYR A 494 21.23 7.23 -4.17
CA TYR A 494 20.89 6.21 -5.16
C TYR A 494 22.12 5.40 -5.59
N GLN A 495 23.22 6.06 -5.95
CA GLN A 495 24.46 5.38 -6.36
C GLN A 495 25.02 4.50 -5.24
N THR A 496 25.05 5.02 -4.01
CA THR A 496 25.49 4.26 -2.84
C THR A 496 24.60 3.04 -2.62
N ALA A 497 23.27 3.20 -2.75
CA ALA A 497 22.33 2.11 -2.60
C ALA A 497 22.59 1.00 -3.63
N VAL A 498 22.79 1.35 -4.91
CA VAL A 498 23.09 0.40 -6.00
C VAL A 498 24.36 -0.40 -5.70
N ILE A 499 25.45 0.26 -5.28
CA ILE A 499 26.72 -0.42 -4.95
C ILE A 499 26.55 -1.42 -3.80
N MET A 500 25.67 -1.13 -2.84
CA MET A 500 25.42 -1.99 -1.68
C MET A 500 24.52 -3.19 -1.96
N LEU A 501 23.81 -3.23 -3.11
CA LEU A 501 22.88 -4.32 -3.41
C LEU A 501 23.58 -5.68 -3.42
N ASP A 502 24.77 -5.79 -4.04
CA ASP A 502 25.53 -7.04 -4.08
C ASP A 502 25.81 -7.61 -2.68
N GLU A 503 26.11 -6.74 -1.71
CA GLU A 503 26.36 -7.14 -0.33
C GLU A 503 25.05 -7.56 0.37
N VAL A 504 23.94 -6.89 0.05
CA VAL A 504 22.60 -7.27 0.53
C VAL A 504 22.22 -8.66 0.03
N TYR A 505 22.40 -8.95 -1.26
CA TYR A 505 22.15 -10.28 -1.84
C TYR A 505 22.98 -11.36 -1.13
N ARG A 506 24.28 -11.11 -0.91
CA ARG A 506 25.17 -12.05 -0.21
C ARG A 506 24.77 -12.27 1.25
N THR A 507 24.29 -11.24 1.93
CA THR A 507 24.03 -11.27 3.37
C THR A 507 22.65 -11.85 3.72
N ALA A 508 21.62 -11.45 2.98
CA ALA A 508 20.22 -11.76 3.30
C ALA A 508 19.52 -12.65 2.26
N GLY A 509 20.21 -12.99 1.16
CA GLY A 509 19.70 -13.84 0.09
C GLY A 509 18.81 -13.11 -0.92
N ASP A 510 18.44 -13.84 -1.97
CA ASP A 510 17.79 -13.28 -3.17
C ASP A 510 16.46 -12.60 -2.86
N SER A 511 15.61 -13.19 -2.01
CA SER A 511 14.30 -12.59 -1.69
C SER A 511 14.39 -11.23 -1.03
N TYR A 512 15.37 -11.06 -0.13
CA TYR A 512 15.59 -9.78 0.55
C TYR A 512 16.30 -8.78 -0.37
N GLY A 513 17.28 -9.26 -1.16
CA GLY A 513 17.96 -8.48 -2.18
C GLY A 513 16.99 -7.90 -3.20
N ASP A 514 16.11 -8.72 -3.77
CA ASP A 514 15.11 -8.31 -4.75
C ASP A 514 14.10 -7.32 -4.18
N ALA A 515 13.63 -7.55 -2.94
CA ALA A 515 12.79 -6.57 -2.26
C ALA A 515 13.54 -5.25 -2.09
N THR A 516 14.80 -5.28 -1.67
CA THR A 516 15.61 -4.08 -1.46
C THR A 516 15.84 -3.33 -2.77
N THR A 517 16.27 -4.02 -3.83
CA THR A 517 16.46 -3.48 -5.18
C THR A 517 15.22 -2.76 -5.67
N ARG A 518 14.03 -3.39 -5.57
CA ARG A 518 12.76 -2.77 -5.99
C ARG A 518 12.50 -1.47 -5.24
N ASN A 519 12.76 -1.44 -3.94
CA ASN A 519 12.48 -0.25 -3.14
C ASN A 519 13.55 0.85 -3.31
N SER A 520 14.82 0.50 -3.56
CA SER A 520 15.93 1.46 -3.64
C SER A 520 16.29 1.93 -5.04
N THR A 521 15.85 1.23 -6.10
CA THR A 521 16.22 1.53 -7.49
C THR A 521 15.07 2.03 -8.38
N THR A 522 13.86 2.17 -7.83
CA THR A 522 12.73 2.74 -8.58
C THR A 522 12.88 4.27 -8.68
N LEU A 523 13.52 4.73 -9.75
CA LEU A 523 13.53 6.11 -10.23
C LEU A 523 12.34 6.39 -11.15
#